data_AF-A0A239BC53-F1
#
_entry.id   AF-A0A239BC53-F1
#
_cell.length_a   1.000
_cell.length_b   1.000
_cell.length_c   1.000
_cell.angle_alpha   90.00
_cell.angle_beta   90.00
_cell.angle_gamma   90.00
#
_symmetry.space_group_name_H-M   'P 1'
#
loop_
_entity.id
_entity.type
_entity.pdbx_description
1 polymer ?
#
loop_
_entity_poly.entity_id
_entity_poly.type
_entity_poly.pdbx_seq_one_letter_code
_entity_poly.pdbx_strand_id
1 'polypeptide(L)'
;MSRCTAPTRGHRTASARAECPACGGRSYGSSYGSYSPPSYSPPSYSTGSGSSSRSSGGESSRTIRPRWSRGGSGSGGGSVILYSPAQIQELTPVRENIEKQFAIEKQLVEQHLPVPDTRDYFLCHAWNDRKEVAKDLYDKLIERRTSVWFSEKDVLLGSTLMREIDKGLAKSRTGIVLVTPAFLQTLTRMGVADKELSALLSQGKLVPVLHETTFEELYKVSPLLASRAGLNTSEESLSDIADRLAELVAP
;
A
#
# COMPACT_ATOMS: atom_id res chain seq x y z
N MET A 1 23.53 22.32 -31.33
CA MET A 1 23.68 22.43 -29.85
C MET A 1 24.89 23.28 -29.56
N SER A 2 24.71 24.46 -28.95
CA SER A 2 25.80 25.36 -28.58
C SER A 2 26.68 24.72 -27.48
N ARG A 3 28.00 24.67 -27.69
CA ARG A 3 28.97 24.14 -26.72
C ARG A 3 29.76 25.30 -26.11
N CYS A 4 29.98 25.27 -24.79
CA CYS A 4 30.79 26.28 -24.11
C CYS A 4 32.27 26.14 -24.50
N THR A 5 32.90 27.24 -24.90
CA THR A 5 34.31 27.29 -25.34
C THR A 5 35.25 27.89 -24.29
N ALA A 6 34.79 28.04 -23.04
CA ALA A 6 35.63 28.55 -21.97
C ALA A 6 36.80 27.60 -21.63
N PRO A 7 37.94 28.10 -21.11
CA PRO A 7 39.03 27.27 -20.60
C PRO A 7 38.53 26.27 -19.54
N THR A 8 39.30 25.22 -19.25
CA THR A 8 38.94 24.17 -18.26
C THR A 8 38.54 24.71 -16.88
N ARG A 9 38.97 25.93 -16.52
CA ARG A 9 38.62 26.62 -15.27
C ARG A 9 37.36 27.51 -15.35
N GLY A 10 36.62 27.49 -16.45
CA GLY A 10 35.41 28.29 -16.67
C GLY A 10 35.67 29.75 -17.09
N HIS A 11 34.61 30.55 -17.16
CA HIS A 11 34.69 31.97 -17.50
C HIS A 11 35.39 32.76 -16.39
N ARG A 12 36.33 33.63 -16.76
CA ARG A 12 37.12 34.44 -15.80
C ARG A 12 36.39 35.66 -15.27
N THR A 13 35.29 36.08 -15.92
CA THR A 13 34.46 37.22 -15.53
C THR A 13 32.98 36.84 -15.55
N ALA A 14 32.19 37.51 -14.72
CA ALA A 14 30.75 37.25 -14.59
C ALA A 14 29.97 37.63 -15.87
N SER A 15 30.35 38.72 -16.53
CA SER A 15 29.76 39.15 -17.80
C SER A 15 29.99 38.13 -18.92
N ALA A 16 31.22 37.60 -19.05
CA ALA A 16 31.52 36.58 -20.05
C ALA A 16 30.75 35.27 -19.82
N ARG A 17 30.41 34.95 -18.56
CA ARG A 17 29.55 33.81 -18.22
C ARG A 17 28.07 34.08 -18.57
N ALA A 18 27.59 35.28 -18.28
CA ALA A 18 26.19 35.66 -18.51
C ALA A 18 25.85 35.73 -20.01
N GLU A 19 26.79 36.20 -20.83
CA GLU A 19 26.65 36.26 -22.29
C GLU A 19 26.87 34.90 -22.98
N CYS A 20 27.35 33.89 -22.25
CA CYS A 20 27.59 32.56 -22.82
C CYS A 20 26.25 31.83 -23.05
N PRO A 21 25.88 31.52 -24.31
CA PRO A 21 24.59 30.89 -24.63
C PRO A 21 24.47 29.45 -24.10
N ALA A 22 25.56 28.86 -23.60
CA ALA A 22 25.56 27.55 -22.94
C ALA A 22 25.50 27.64 -21.40
N CYS A 23 25.95 28.74 -20.79
CA CYS A 23 26.13 28.85 -19.33
C CYS A 23 25.35 30.00 -18.66
N GLY A 24 24.81 30.95 -19.43
CA GLY A 24 24.17 32.17 -18.94
C GLY A 24 22.79 31.99 -18.30
N GLY A 25 22.15 30.82 -18.46
CA GLY A 25 20.77 30.58 -18.03
C GLY A 25 20.56 30.12 -16.58
N ARG A 26 21.61 30.03 -15.74
CA ARG A 26 21.47 29.49 -14.37
C ARG A 26 22.35 30.24 -13.38
N SER A 27 21.78 31.25 -12.71
CA SER A 27 22.37 31.82 -11.48
C SER A 27 21.26 32.34 -10.56
N TYR A 28 20.88 31.54 -9.55
CA TYR A 28 20.18 32.03 -8.36
C TYR A 28 21.26 32.36 -7.31
N GLY A 29 21.26 33.61 -6.87
CA GLY A 29 22.38 34.27 -6.22
C GLY A 29 22.69 33.82 -4.80
N SER A 30 23.98 33.76 -4.49
CA SER A 30 24.53 33.77 -3.14
C SER A 30 25.30 35.08 -2.99
N SER A 31 24.76 36.02 -2.23
CA SER A 31 25.37 37.32 -1.97
C SER A 31 25.98 37.33 -0.56
N TYR A 32 27.25 37.71 -0.48
CA TYR A 32 28.05 37.85 0.73
C TYR A 32 28.37 39.34 0.92
N GLY A 33 28.24 39.84 2.13
CA GLY A 33 28.73 41.16 2.56
C GLY A 33 28.18 41.47 3.95
N SER A 34 28.87 42.08 4.90
CA SER A 34 30.24 42.58 5.03
C SER A 34 30.51 42.69 6.55
N TYR A 35 31.77 42.68 6.99
CA TYR A 35 32.17 42.76 8.41
C TYR A 35 32.24 44.22 8.91
N SER A 36 31.82 44.47 10.17
CA SER A 36 32.39 45.49 11.08
C SER A 36 32.00 45.20 12.56
N PRO A 37 32.84 45.53 13.58
CA PRO A 37 32.79 44.98 14.96
C PRO A 37 32.37 46.05 16.03
N PRO A 38 32.56 45.84 17.36
CA PRO A 38 31.81 45.02 18.33
C PRO A 38 31.21 45.84 19.52
N SER A 39 30.25 45.34 20.32
CA SER A 39 30.01 45.78 21.72
C SER A 39 29.02 44.91 22.50
N TYR A 40 29.09 45.02 23.84
CA TYR A 40 28.65 44.10 24.89
C TYR A 40 27.35 44.58 25.59
N SER A 41 26.38 43.67 25.82
CA SER A 41 25.36 43.62 26.91
C SER A 41 24.30 44.75 27.07
N PRO A 42 23.22 44.57 27.88
CA PRO A 42 22.08 43.63 27.81
C PRO A 42 20.71 44.42 27.76
N PRO A 43 19.61 43.95 28.38
CA PRO A 43 18.32 43.52 27.82
C PRO A 43 17.25 44.61 27.59
N SER A 44 16.15 44.29 26.87
CA SER A 44 14.74 44.39 27.36
C SER A 44 13.64 44.65 26.29
N TYR A 45 12.53 43.91 26.50
CA TYR A 45 11.09 44.09 26.20
C TYR A 45 10.53 44.48 24.80
N SER A 46 9.49 43.68 24.43
CA SER A 46 8.25 43.98 23.67
C SER A 46 8.37 44.50 22.21
N THR A 47 7.59 44.09 21.21
CA THR A 47 6.44 43.20 20.98
C THR A 47 6.26 43.18 19.46
N GLY A 48 5.87 42.06 18.86
CA GLY A 48 5.61 42.06 17.41
C GLY A 48 5.32 40.69 16.82
N SER A 49 4.19 40.12 17.25
CA SER A 49 3.37 39.12 16.54
C SER A 49 3.87 38.62 15.17
N GLY A 50 4.39 37.40 15.19
CA GLY A 50 4.46 36.51 14.03
C GLY A 50 4.17 35.09 14.51
N SER A 51 2.89 34.70 14.45
CA SER A 51 2.38 33.40 14.86
C SER A 51 3.01 32.28 14.02
N SER A 52 4.15 31.80 14.49
CA SER A 52 4.69 30.49 14.13
C SER A 52 4.20 29.49 15.17
N SER A 53 3.05 28.89 14.91
CA SER A 53 2.61 27.68 15.61
C SER A 53 3.55 26.53 15.23
N ARG A 54 4.67 26.48 15.95
CA ARG A 54 5.47 25.28 16.13
C ARG A 54 4.64 24.33 16.98
N SER A 55 3.84 23.50 16.31
CA SER A 55 3.18 22.37 16.95
C SER A 55 4.21 21.28 17.19
N SER A 56 4.89 21.36 18.34
CA SER A 56 5.31 20.19 19.10
C SER A 56 4.03 19.44 19.47
N GLY A 57 3.66 18.44 18.68
CA GLY A 57 2.47 17.62 18.89
C GLY A 57 2.79 16.19 18.46
N GLY A 58 2.50 15.25 19.35
CA GLY A 58 2.93 13.85 19.28
C GLY A 58 2.58 13.12 17.99
N GLU A 59 3.21 11.95 17.85
CA GLU A 59 3.14 10.97 16.79
C GLU A 59 1.70 10.49 16.52
N SER A 60 0.87 11.36 15.94
CA SER A 60 -0.44 11.00 15.41
C SER A 60 -0.21 10.51 13.99
N SER A 61 -0.32 9.19 13.80
CA SER A 61 -0.27 8.52 12.50
C SER A 61 -1.13 9.28 11.49
N ARG A 62 -0.49 9.97 10.53
CA ARG A 62 -1.20 10.75 9.52
C ARG A 62 -1.88 9.77 8.57
N THR A 63 -3.18 9.58 8.72
CA THR A 63 -3.97 8.77 7.79
C THR A 63 -4.28 9.57 6.53
N ILE A 64 -4.05 8.97 5.36
CA ILE A 64 -4.14 9.59 4.03
C ILE A 64 -5.15 8.82 3.19
N ARG A 65 -5.75 9.51 2.23
CA ARG A 65 -6.65 8.90 1.25
C ARG A 65 -5.84 8.31 0.08
N PRO A 66 -6.00 7.03 -0.26
CA PRO A 66 -5.32 6.44 -1.41
C PRO A 66 -5.99 6.83 -2.74
N ARG A 67 -5.26 6.66 -3.86
CA ARG A 67 -5.73 7.03 -5.21
C ARG A 67 -6.97 6.25 -5.67
N TRP A 68 -7.15 5.02 -5.17
CA TRP A 68 -8.30 4.17 -5.50
C TRP A 68 -9.51 4.47 -4.64
N SER A 69 -9.36 5.28 -3.57
CA SER A 69 -10.51 5.66 -2.77
C SER A 69 -11.37 6.68 -3.53
N ARG A 70 -12.61 6.30 -3.84
CA ARG A 70 -13.53 7.16 -4.61
C ARG A 70 -13.92 8.38 -3.80
N GLY A 71 -13.48 9.55 -4.26
CA GLY A 71 -13.93 10.87 -3.81
C GLY A 71 -15.41 10.90 -3.48
N GLY A 72 -15.78 11.22 -2.23
CA GLY A 72 -17.16 11.55 -1.89
C GLY A 72 -17.50 12.89 -2.53
N SER A 73 -17.78 12.90 -3.84
CA SER A 73 -18.34 14.02 -4.58
C SER A 73 -19.58 13.54 -5.32
N GLY A 74 -20.66 13.34 -4.57
CA GLY A 74 -21.95 13.00 -5.14
C GLY A 74 -22.87 12.33 -4.14
N SER A 75 -23.60 13.14 -3.35
CA SER A 75 -24.90 12.92 -2.70
C SER A 75 -25.29 11.53 -2.14
N GLY A 76 -24.37 10.60 -1.94
CA GLY A 76 -24.56 9.33 -1.27
C GLY A 76 -23.48 9.20 -0.20
N GLY A 77 -23.88 9.20 1.07
CA GLY A 77 -22.99 9.24 2.23
C GLY A 77 -22.14 7.97 2.39
N GLY A 78 -21.20 7.73 1.48
CA GLY A 78 -20.11 6.78 1.70
C GLY A 78 -19.07 7.42 2.63
N SER A 79 -18.78 6.76 3.75
CA SER A 79 -17.71 7.16 4.66
C SER A 79 -16.36 7.09 3.92
N VAL A 80 -15.55 8.16 4.03
CA VAL A 80 -14.20 8.15 3.49
C VAL A 80 -13.32 7.23 4.32
N ILE A 81 -12.83 6.15 3.72
CA ILE A 81 -11.92 5.22 4.38
C ILE A 81 -10.51 5.82 4.37
N LEU A 82 -9.88 5.87 5.55
CA LEU A 82 -8.58 6.48 5.75
C LEU A 82 -7.51 5.42 5.96
N TYR A 83 -6.36 5.54 5.30
CA TYR A 83 -5.29 4.54 5.31
C TYR A 83 -4.01 5.10 5.91
N SER A 84 -3.23 4.27 6.61
CA SER A 84 -1.88 4.65 7.00
C SER A 84 -0.94 4.66 5.76
N PRO A 85 0.16 5.44 5.79
CA PRO A 85 1.12 5.43 4.68
C PRO A 85 1.68 4.03 4.36
N ALA A 86 1.89 3.21 5.39
CA ALA A 86 2.34 1.83 5.26
C ALA A 86 1.28 0.95 4.56
N GLN A 87 0.00 1.07 4.95
CA GLN A 87 -1.10 0.37 4.30
C GLN A 87 -1.20 0.75 2.81
N ILE A 88 -1.05 2.04 2.47
CA ILE A 88 -1.08 2.48 1.06
C ILE A 88 0.08 1.84 0.28
N GLN A 89 1.29 1.86 0.81
CA GLN A 89 2.46 1.29 0.14
C GLN A 89 2.29 -0.20 -0.16
N GLU A 90 1.68 -0.95 0.76
CA GLU A 90 1.44 -2.40 0.63
C GLU A 90 0.29 -2.74 -0.31
N LEU A 91 -0.81 -1.98 -0.26
CA LEU A 91 -1.99 -2.23 -1.09
C LEU A 91 -1.84 -1.67 -2.51
N THR A 92 -0.91 -0.74 -2.74
CA THR A 92 -0.64 -0.18 -4.08
C THR A 92 -0.32 -1.23 -5.14
N PRO A 93 0.63 -2.17 -4.94
CA PRO A 93 0.90 -3.21 -5.95
C PRO A 93 -0.30 -4.12 -6.20
N VAL A 94 -1.10 -4.40 -5.17
CA VAL A 94 -2.34 -5.17 -5.30
C VAL A 94 -3.34 -4.41 -6.17
N ARG A 95 -3.53 -3.12 -5.91
CA ARG A 95 -4.40 -2.25 -6.71
C ARG A 95 -3.94 -2.17 -8.16
N GLU A 96 -2.65 -1.98 -8.41
CA GLU A 96 -2.10 -1.92 -9.77
C GLU A 96 -2.33 -3.23 -10.54
N ASN A 97 -2.22 -4.37 -9.87
CA ASN A 97 -2.51 -5.67 -10.49
C ASN A 97 -3.99 -5.80 -10.85
N ILE A 98 -4.89 -5.40 -9.93
CA ILE A 98 -6.34 -5.41 -10.17
C ILE A 98 -6.70 -4.52 -11.37
N GLU A 99 -6.16 -3.30 -11.43
CA GLU A 99 -6.40 -2.37 -12.55
C GLU A 99 -5.91 -2.93 -13.89
N LYS A 100 -4.74 -3.60 -13.90
CA LYS A 100 -4.25 -4.29 -15.10
C LYS A 100 -5.21 -5.40 -15.54
N GLN A 101 -5.74 -6.20 -14.60
CA GLN A 101 -6.72 -7.24 -14.93
C GLN A 101 -8.00 -6.64 -15.51
N PHE A 102 -8.54 -5.57 -14.90
CA PHE A 102 -9.72 -4.87 -15.44
C PHE A 102 -9.46 -4.30 -16.85
N ALA A 103 -8.29 -3.75 -17.11
CA ALA A 103 -7.93 -3.25 -18.44
C ALA A 103 -7.88 -4.38 -19.48
N ILE A 104 -7.32 -5.55 -19.13
CA ILE A 104 -7.28 -6.73 -20.00
C ILE A 104 -8.70 -7.25 -20.25
N GLU A 105 -9.51 -7.41 -19.21
CA GLU A 105 -10.90 -7.87 -19.34
C GLU A 105 -11.72 -6.93 -20.23
N LYS A 106 -11.58 -5.60 -20.02
CA LYS A 106 -12.22 -4.60 -20.87
C LYS A 106 -11.81 -4.75 -22.34
N GLN A 107 -10.52 -4.95 -22.60
CA GLN A 107 -10.02 -5.17 -23.96
C GLN A 107 -10.60 -6.45 -24.58
N LEU A 108 -10.74 -7.54 -23.82
CA LEU A 108 -11.37 -8.78 -24.30
C LEU A 108 -12.84 -8.55 -24.68
N VAL A 109 -13.58 -7.80 -23.85
CA VAL A 109 -14.96 -7.41 -24.14
C VAL A 109 -15.06 -6.60 -25.44
N GLU A 110 -14.21 -5.59 -25.60
CA GLU A 110 -14.17 -4.75 -26.82
C GLU A 110 -13.85 -5.59 -28.07
N GLN A 111 -12.98 -6.59 -27.93
CA GLN A 111 -12.63 -7.53 -28.99
C GLN A 111 -13.64 -8.68 -29.16
N HIS A 112 -14.74 -8.70 -28.40
CA HIS A 112 -15.77 -9.74 -28.41
C HIS A 112 -15.21 -11.15 -28.16
N LEU A 113 -14.13 -11.23 -27.38
CA LEU A 113 -13.49 -12.48 -26.98
C LEU A 113 -14.10 -13.02 -25.68
N PRO A 114 -14.02 -14.33 -25.42
CA PRO A 114 -14.45 -14.89 -24.14
C PRO A 114 -13.69 -14.25 -22.97
N VAL A 115 -14.43 -13.63 -22.06
CA VAL A 115 -13.89 -13.08 -20.81
C VAL A 115 -13.92 -14.18 -19.75
N PRO A 116 -12.82 -14.42 -19.03
CA PRO A 116 -12.82 -15.39 -17.95
C PRO A 116 -13.76 -14.93 -16.81
N ASP A 117 -14.49 -15.86 -16.20
CA ASP A 117 -15.33 -15.61 -15.02
C ASP A 117 -14.45 -15.47 -13.77
N THR A 118 -13.76 -14.33 -13.67
CA THR A 118 -12.83 -13.99 -12.58
C THR A 118 -13.59 -13.36 -11.42
N ARG A 119 -13.35 -13.90 -10.22
CA ARG A 119 -13.80 -13.33 -8.95
C ARG A 119 -12.87 -12.20 -8.51
N ASP A 120 -13.33 -11.34 -7.61
CA ASP A 120 -12.51 -10.28 -7.04
C ASP A 120 -11.46 -10.88 -6.10
N TYR A 121 -11.91 -11.71 -5.16
CA TYR A 121 -11.06 -12.35 -4.18
C TYR A 121 -11.13 -13.87 -4.21
N PHE A 122 -10.05 -14.51 -3.83
CA PHE A 122 -10.04 -15.86 -3.26
C PHE A 122 -9.76 -15.73 -1.77
N LEU A 123 -10.57 -16.36 -0.91
CA LEU A 123 -10.36 -16.32 0.54
C LEU A 123 -9.66 -17.61 1.00
N CYS A 124 -8.37 -17.48 1.34
CA CYS A 124 -7.55 -18.52 1.96
C CYS A 124 -7.69 -18.43 3.48
N HIS A 125 -8.04 -19.53 4.14
CA HIS A 125 -8.21 -19.60 5.59
C HIS A 125 -7.90 -21.02 6.10
N ALA A 126 -7.75 -21.18 7.42
CA ALA A 126 -7.63 -22.51 7.99
C ALA A 126 -9.00 -23.24 7.97
N TRP A 127 -8.96 -24.57 7.90
CA TRP A 127 -10.18 -25.38 7.91
C TRP A 127 -11.09 -25.10 9.11
N ASN A 128 -10.49 -24.88 10.29
CA ASN A 128 -11.24 -24.64 11.52
C ASN A 128 -12.01 -23.30 11.48
N ASP A 129 -11.50 -22.30 10.76
CA ASP A 129 -12.09 -20.97 10.70
C ASP A 129 -13.29 -20.88 9.74
N ARG A 130 -13.56 -21.94 8.96
CA ARG A 130 -14.54 -21.94 7.85
C ARG A 130 -15.96 -21.61 8.25
N LYS A 131 -16.34 -21.84 9.51
CA LYS A 131 -17.69 -21.57 10.05
C LYS A 131 -17.70 -20.38 11.01
N GLU A 132 -16.55 -19.75 11.22
CA GLU A 132 -16.34 -18.66 12.17
C GLU A 132 -15.92 -17.42 11.37
N VAL A 133 -14.79 -16.80 11.72
CA VAL A 133 -14.32 -15.54 11.12
C VAL A 133 -14.22 -15.58 9.59
N ALA A 134 -13.89 -16.72 8.98
CA ALA A 134 -13.76 -16.81 7.52
C ALA A 134 -15.12 -16.66 6.83
N LYS A 135 -16.17 -17.24 7.43
CA LYS A 135 -17.53 -17.08 6.94
C LYS A 135 -18.03 -15.66 7.18
N ASP A 136 -17.77 -15.10 8.35
CA ASP A 136 -18.19 -13.72 8.66
C ASP A 136 -17.55 -12.70 7.71
N LEU A 137 -16.27 -12.88 7.36
CA LEU A 137 -15.59 -12.03 6.39
C LEU A 137 -16.16 -12.23 4.98
N TYR A 138 -16.43 -13.48 4.60
CA TYR A 138 -17.06 -13.80 3.32
C TYR A 138 -18.42 -13.12 3.18
N ASP A 139 -19.31 -13.30 4.15
CA ASP A 139 -20.67 -12.75 4.13
C ASP A 139 -20.61 -11.21 4.02
N LYS A 140 -19.72 -10.56 4.76
CA LYS A 140 -19.50 -9.11 4.69
C LYS A 140 -19.00 -8.62 3.34
N LEU A 141 -18.16 -9.39 2.65
CA LEU A 141 -17.69 -9.05 1.30
C LEU A 141 -18.82 -9.22 0.27
N ILE A 142 -19.64 -10.28 0.39
CA ILE A 142 -20.81 -10.48 -0.47
C ILE A 142 -21.82 -9.34 -0.30
N GLU A 143 -22.08 -8.89 0.93
CA GLU A 143 -22.95 -7.73 1.22
C GLU A 143 -22.48 -6.45 0.50
N ARG A 144 -21.18 -6.30 0.31
CA ARG A 144 -20.54 -5.18 -0.40
C ARG A 144 -20.44 -5.39 -1.91
N ARG A 145 -21.12 -6.42 -2.43
CA ARG A 145 -21.12 -6.84 -3.85
C ARG A 145 -19.75 -7.24 -4.36
N THR A 146 -18.86 -7.65 -3.47
CA THR A 146 -17.56 -8.20 -3.84
C THR A 146 -17.71 -9.69 -4.10
N SER A 147 -17.23 -10.15 -5.25
CA SER A 147 -17.29 -11.56 -5.61
C SER A 147 -16.11 -12.33 -4.99
N VAL A 148 -16.41 -13.33 -4.18
CA VAL A 148 -15.39 -14.08 -3.43
C VAL A 148 -15.48 -15.56 -3.77
N TRP A 149 -14.35 -16.14 -4.14
CA TRP A 149 -14.19 -17.59 -4.10
C TRP A 149 -13.84 -17.99 -2.67
N PHE A 150 -14.83 -18.54 -1.96
CA PHE A 150 -14.66 -19.16 -0.65
C PHE A 150 -14.27 -20.62 -0.81
N SER A 151 -13.11 -21.01 -0.27
CA SER A 151 -12.65 -22.40 -0.34
C SER A 151 -13.38 -23.26 0.69
N GLU A 152 -14.65 -23.60 0.44
CA GLU A 152 -15.43 -24.47 1.33
C GLU A 152 -14.99 -25.93 1.29
N LYS A 153 -14.39 -26.35 0.19
CA LYS A 153 -13.94 -27.73 0.03
C LYS A 153 -12.62 -27.86 0.77
N ASP A 154 -12.60 -28.77 1.74
CA ASP A 154 -11.38 -29.34 2.28
C ASP A 154 -10.33 -29.34 1.18
N VAL A 155 -9.13 -28.83 1.49
CA VAL A 155 -7.92 -29.24 0.81
C VAL A 155 -8.06 -30.76 0.67
N LEU A 156 -8.42 -31.26 -0.52
CA LEU A 156 -8.69 -32.67 -0.73
C LEU A 156 -7.52 -33.41 -0.11
N LEU A 157 -7.75 -34.47 0.68
CA LEU A 157 -6.67 -35.25 1.29
C LEU A 157 -5.60 -35.54 0.21
N GLY A 158 -4.48 -34.80 0.24
CA GLY A 158 -3.42 -34.84 -0.78
C GLY A 158 -3.18 -33.59 -1.65
N SER A 159 -3.98 -32.51 -1.60
CA SER A 159 -3.57 -31.20 -2.17
C SER A 159 -2.77 -30.40 -1.16
N THR A 160 -1.76 -29.66 -1.63
CA THR A 160 -0.98 -28.77 -0.78
C THR A 160 -1.67 -27.40 -0.73
N LEU A 161 -1.53 -26.67 0.39
CA LEU A 161 -2.01 -25.28 0.53
C LEU A 161 -1.65 -24.43 -0.70
N MET A 162 -0.43 -24.57 -1.20
CA MET A 162 0.05 -23.88 -2.40
C MET A 162 -0.78 -24.15 -3.64
N ARG A 163 -1.18 -25.41 -3.88
CA ARG A 163 -2.04 -25.74 -5.04
C ARG A 163 -3.42 -25.11 -4.93
N GLU A 164 -3.98 -25.02 -3.73
CA GLU A 164 -5.27 -24.35 -3.53
C GLU A 164 -5.15 -22.83 -3.70
N ILE A 165 -4.05 -22.22 -3.23
CA ILE A 165 -3.78 -20.81 -3.50
C ILE A 165 -3.61 -20.57 -5.00
N ASP A 166 -2.84 -21.39 -5.71
CA ASP A 166 -2.65 -21.26 -7.16
C ASP A 166 -3.98 -21.37 -7.92
N LYS A 167 -4.84 -22.32 -7.54
CA LYS A 167 -6.19 -22.45 -8.12
C LYS A 167 -7.04 -21.23 -7.82
N GLY A 168 -7.02 -20.75 -6.58
CA GLY A 168 -7.75 -19.57 -6.14
C GLY A 168 -7.33 -18.34 -6.93
N LEU A 169 -6.02 -18.08 -7.00
CA LEU A 169 -5.43 -16.98 -7.77
C LEU A 169 -5.64 -17.10 -9.28
N ALA A 170 -5.84 -18.31 -9.81
CA ALA A 170 -6.14 -18.50 -11.23
C ALA A 170 -7.57 -18.10 -11.60
N LYS A 171 -8.52 -18.07 -10.65
CA LYS A 171 -9.90 -17.59 -10.91
C LYS A 171 -10.28 -16.36 -10.11
N SER A 172 -9.32 -15.71 -9.46
CA SER A 172 -9.54 -14.47 -8.71
C SER A 172 -8.48 -13.43 -9.05
N ARG A 173 -8.87 -12.14 -9.07
CA ARG A 173 -7.95 -11.04 -9.36
C ARG A 173 -6.86 -10.90 -8.29
N THR A 174 -7.23 -11.20 -7.04
CA THR A 174 -6.34 -11.19 -5.88
C THR A 174 -6.82 -12.23 -4.85
N GLY A 175 -6.02 -12.53 -3.84
CA GLY A 175 -6.38 -13.43 -2.73
C GLY A 175 -6.24 -12.74 -1.38
N ILE A 176 -7.08 -13.14 -0.44
CA ILE A 176 -7.00 -12.79 0.98
C ILE A 176 -6.41 -13.98 1.70
N VAL A 177 -5.42 -13.75 2.57
CA VAL A 177 -4.92 -14.76 3.49
C VAL A 177 -5.36 -14.38 4.89
N LEU A 178 -6.36 -15.10 5.41
CA LEU A 178 -6.85 -14.94 6.78
C LEU A 178 -5.90 -15.68 7.73
N VAL A 179 -5.08 -14.91 8.44
CA VAL A 179 -4.07 -15.40 9.36
C VAL A 179 -4.66 -15.45 10.77
N THR A 180 -5.04 -16.65 11.19
CA THR A 180 -5.52 -16.98 12.53
C THR A 180 -4.52 -17.88 13.26
N PRO A 181 -4.67 -18.11 14.58
CA PRO A 181 -3.91 -19.14 15.28
C PRO A 181 -4.02 -20.53 14.63
N ALA A 182 -5.21 -20.90 14.12
CA ALA A 182 -5.42 -22.18 13.43
C ALA A 182 -4.67 -22.23 12.09
N PHE A 183 -4.57 -21.11 11.38
CA PHE A 183 -3.79 -20.99 10.15
C PHE A 183 -2.29 -21.14 10.44
N LEU A 184 -1.78 -20.47 11.46
CA LEU A 184 -0.37 -20.57 11.88
C LEU A 184 0.01 -22.01 12.25
N GLN A 185 -0.83 -22.70 13.04
CA GLN A 185 -0.62 -24.12 13.36
C GLN A 185 -0.58 -25.00 12.12
N THR A 186 -1.45 -24.71 11.14
CA THR A 186 -1.49 -25.44 9.88
C THR A 186 -0.21 -25.22 9.07
N LEU A 187 0.27 -23.98 8.97
CA LEU A 187 1.53 -23.66 8.31
C LEU A 187 2.72 -24.39 8.95
N THR A 188 2.83 -24.36 10.29
CA THR A 188 3.89 -25.06 11.02
C THR A 188 3.86 -26.56 10.77
N ARG A 189 2.68 -27.18 10.81
CA ARG A 189 2.51 -28.63 10.58
C ARG A 189 2.88 -29.05 9.16
N MET A 190 2.51 -28.23 8.17
CA MET A 190 2.76 -28.53 6.77
C MET A 190 4.23 -28.34 6.37
N GLY A 191 5.03 -27.65 7.19
CA GLY A 191 6.41 -27.32 6.86
C GLY A 191 6.51 -26.48 5.58
N VAL A 192 5.45 -25.70 5.27
CA VAL A 192 5.46 -24.81 4.10
C VAL A 192 6.62 -23.86 4.27
N ALA A 193 7.56 -23.88 3.32
CA ALA A 193 8.69 -22.97 3.37
C ALA A 193 8.17 -21.54 3.25
N ASP A 194 8.59 -20.68 4.18
CA ASP A 194 8.36 -19.22 4.17
C ASP A 194 8.55 -18.61 2.77
N LYS A 195 9.47 -19.16 1.98
CA LYS A 195 9.77 -18.76 0.59
C LYS A 195 8.59 -18.92 -0.38
N GLU A 196 7.77 -19.96 -0.26
CA GLU A 196 6.71 -20.27 -1.24
C GLU A 196 5.52 -19.33 -1.11
N LEU A 197 5.00 -19.17 0.11
CA LEU A 197 3.91 -18.24 0.39
C LEU A 197 4.34 -16.80 0.11
N SER A 198 5.60 -16.49 0.37
CA SER A 198 6.18 -15.17 0.15
C SER A 198 6.45 -14.83 -1.30
N ALA A 199 6.70 -15.83 -2.14
CA ALA A 199 6.76 -15.63 -3.58
C ALA A 199 5.41 -15.12 -4.12
N LEU A 200 4.30 -15.71 -3.68
CA LEU A 200 2.96 -15.26 -4.09
C LEU A 200 2.60 -13.87 -3.55
N LEU A 201 2.98 -13.57 -2.31
CA LEU A 201 2.87 -12.21 -1.77
C LEU A 201 3.69 -11.24 -2.62
N SER A 202 4.96 -11.57 -2.94
CA SER A 202 5.87 -10.71 -3.70
C SER A 202 5.31 -10.25 -5.05
N GLN A 203 4.43 -11.04 -5.65
CA GLN A 203 3.73 -10.69 -6.89
C GLN A 203 2.62 -9.66 -6.70
N GLY A 204 2.34 -9.20 -5.48
CA GLY A 204 1.26 -8.27 -5.17
C GLY A 204 -0.13 -8.88 -5.39
N LYS A 205 -0.27 -10.19 -5.22
CA LYS A 205 -1.53 -10.90 -5.45
C LYS A 205 -2.28 -11.24 -4.18
N LEU A 206 -1.63 -11.19 -3.03
CA LEU A 206 -2.20 -11.61 -1.75
C LEU A 206 -2.24 -10.45 -0.75
N VAL A 207 -3.34 -10.36 0.00
CA VAL A 207 -3.56 -9.41 1.09
C VAL A 207 -3.69 -10.19 2.40
N PRO A 208 -2.74 -10.04 3.35
CA PRO A 208 -2.86 -10.67 4.66
C PRO A 208 -3.85 -9.93 5.55
N VAL A 209 -4.70 -10.70 6.25
CA VAL A 209 -5.64 -10.23 7.27
C VAL A 209 -5.39 -11.01 8.54
N LEU A 210 -4.81 -10.37 9.56
CA LEU A 210 -4.56 -10.98 10.86
C LEU A 210 -5.83 -10.95 11.71
N HIS A 211 -6.16 -12.07 12.34
CA HIS A 211 -7.27 -12.20 13.26
C HIS A 211 -6.87 -13.01 14.49
N GLU A 212 -7.11 -12.44 15.67
CA GLU A 212 -6.76 -13.04 16.97
C GLU A 212 -5.32 -13.55 17.06
N THR A 213 -4.40 -12.88 16.36
CA THR A 213 -2.98 -13.19 16.35
C THR A 213 -2.16 -11.91 16.26
N THR A 214 -0.85 -12.04 16.49
CA THR A 214 0.10 -10.93 16.46
C THR A 214 1.08 -11.05 15.30
N PHE A 215 1.64 -9.91 14.88
CA PHE A 215 2.76 -9.91 13.92
C PHE A 215 3.97 -10.70 14.44
N GLU A 216 4.19 -10.76 15.75
CA GLU A 216 5.27 -11.54 16.35
C GLU A 216 5.08 -13.05 16.19
N GLU A 217 3.86 -13.54 16.39
CA GLU A 217 3.52 -14.95 16.18
C GLU A 217 3.64 -15.33 14.72
N LEU A 218 3.13 -14.46 13.83
CA LEU A 218 3.29 -14.63 12.39
C LEU A 218 4.76 -14.64 11.98
N TYR A 219 5.59 -13.76 12.55
CA TYR A 219 7.03 -13.68 12.24
C TYR A 219 7.78 -14.96 12.61
N LYS A 220 7.40 -15.63 13.70
CA LYS A 220 8.03 -16.90 14.10
C LYS A 220 7.78 -18.02 13.09
N VAL A 221 6.64 -17.98 12.40
CA VAL A 221 6.25 -19.01 11.42
C VAL A 221 6.72 -18.63 10.02
N SER A 222 6.56 -17.37 9.63
CA SER A 222 6.82 -16.86 8.29
C SER A 222 7.28 -15.40 8.35
N PRO A 223 8.60 -15.16 8.54
CA PRO A 223 9.17 -13.81 8.59
C PRO A 223 8.82 -12.96 7.37
N LEU A 224 8.79 -13.56 6.18
CA LEU A 224 8.51 -12.84 4.95
C LEU A 224 7.02 -12.45 4.83
N LEU A 225 6.09 -13.30 5.28
CA LEU A 225 4.66 -12.91 5.38
C LEU A 225 4.44 -11.87 6.49
N ALA A 226 5.16 -11.97 7.60
CA ALA A 226 5.10 -10.98 8.68
C ALA A 226 5.68 -9.61 8.29
N SER A 227 6.65 -9.58 7.37
CA SER A 227 7.26 -8.34 6.87
C SER A 227 6.31 -7.49 6.03
N ARG A 228 5.16 -8.06 5.63
CA ARG A 228 4.11 -7.39 4.87
C ARG A 228 3.13 -6.76 5.84
N ALA A 229 2.89 -5.46 5.72
CA ALA A 229 1.83 -4.83 6.50
C ALA A 229 0.45 -5.29 5.98
N GLY A 230 -0.25 -6.07 6.80
CA GLY A 230 -1.61 -6.54 6.54
C GLY A 230 -2.69 -5.70 7.22
N LEU A 231 -3.94 -6.10 7.01
CA LEU A 231 -5.06 -5.62 7.83
C LEU A 231 -5.12 -6.44 9.12
N ASN A 232 -5.56 -5.85 10.23
CA ASN A 232 -5.59 -6.54 11.51
C ASN A 232 -6.90 -6.27 12.25
N THR A 233 -7.60 -7.33 12.67
CA THR A 233 -8.87 -7.19 13.41
C THR A 233 -8.69 -6.68 14.84
N SER A 234 -7.45 -6.59 15.35
CA SER A 234 -7.18 -5.96 16.65
C SER A 234 -7.19 -4.43 16.56
N GLU A 235 -6.96 -3.87 15.38
CA GLU A 235 -6.92 -2.42 15.13
C GLU A 235 -8.25 -1.92 14.58
N GLU A 236 -8.92 -2.74 13.77
CA GLU A 236 -10.12 -2.35 13.03
C GLU A 236 -11.17 -3.47 13.07
N SER A 237 -12.45 -3.11 12.91
CA SER A 237 -13.50 -4.14 12.88
C SER A 237 -13.44 -4.95 11.59
N LEU A 238 -13.95 -6.19 11.61
CA LEU A 238 -14.06 -7.02 10.41
C LEU A 238 -14.92 -6.34 9.31
N SER A 239 -15.85 -5.46 9.72
CA SER A 239 -16.66 -4.65 8.80
C SER A 239 -15.80 -3.62 8.07
N ASP A 240 -14.99 -2.87 8.80
CA ASP A 240 -14.12 -1.83 8.21
C ASP A 240 -13.06 -2.46 7.29
N ILE A 241 -12.54 -3.62 7.67
CA ILE A 241 -11.65 -4.43 6.84
C ILE A 241 -12.35 -4.84 5.54
N ALA A 242 -13.59 -5.30 5.61
CA ALA A 242 -14.37 -5.64 4.42
C ALA A 242 -14.65 -4.41 3.54
N ASP A 243 -14.89 -3.24 4.14
CA ASP A 243 -15.06 -1.97 3.40
C ASP A 243 -13.78 -1.60 2.63
N ARG A 244 -12.60 -1.70 3.27
CA ARG A 244 -11.30 -1.46 2.62
C ARG A 244 -11.04 -2.41 1.47
N LEU A 245 -11.34 -3.69 1.65
CA LEU A 245 -11.16 -4.72 0.63
C LEU A 245 -12.12 -4.46 -0.54
N ALA A 246 -13.39 -4.17 -0.28
CA ALA A 246 -14.34 -3.83 -1.32
C ALA A 246 -13.91 -2.58 -2.12
N GLU A 247 -13.39 -1.55 -1.44
CA GLU A 247 -12.86 -0.35 -2.12
C GLU A 247 -11.62 -0.66 -2.98
N LEU A 248 -10.78 -1.61 -2.55
CA LEU A 248 -9.57 -2.00 -3.27
C LEU A 248 -9.86 -2.63 -4.64
N VAL A 249 -10.93 -3.44 -4.75
CA VAL A 249 -11.33 -4.14 -5.98
C VAL A 249 -12.40 -3.41 -6.79
N ALA A 250 -12.88 -2.25 -6.33
CA ALA A 250 -13.85 -1.47 -7.07
C ALA A 250 -13.30 -1.03 -8.45
N PRO A 251 -14.07 -1.17 -9.55
CA PRO A 251 -13.64 -0.77 -10.89
C PRO A 251 -13.46 0.75 -11.05
#